data_AF-A0AAD3XUH2-F1
#
_entry.id   AF-A0AAD3XUH2-F1
#
_cell.length_a   1.000
_cell.length_b   1.000
_cell.length_c   1.000
_cell.angle_alpha   90.00
_cell.angle_beta   90.00
_cell.angle_gamma   90.00
#
_symmetry.space_group_name_H-M   'P 1'
#
loop_
_entity.id
_entity.type
_entity.pdbx_description
1 polymer ?
#
loop_
_entity_poly.entity_id
_entity_poly.type
_entity_poly.pdbx_seq_one_letter_code
_entity_poly.pdbx_strand_id
1 'polypeptide(L)'
;MWSQFLTSSSSLVNYWQPPTPSINSTSLALRRSSKHCPHRHLPGTADPLNLASTTARSSHQISSIHILTSRATLDGKPQETSTRILQEEQSLPNNVVEESVEVLKNAAKTRKVSTEKVLLALSVIEKAKLDPSRFLDTLGGSKSPGRTWMLVFAAEKNLNGGRYFPLTAVQRFDAVAKMIENGVYLGPVGSLTFEGRFSWKNRILAFIFERVRIKIGPLMPLEVSLGRNDNREPSSKDPFFIWFYVDEEIAVARGRSGGTAFWCRCRRISGP
;
A
#
# COMPACT_ATOMS: atom_id res chain seq x y z
N MET A 1 -8.87 -4.69 -21.40
CA MET A 1 -7.77 -5.30 -20.62
C MET A 1 -7.09 -4.29 -19.69
N TRP A 2 -6.68 -3.11 -20.14
CA TRP A 2 -5.88 -2.15 -19.32
C TRP A 2 -6.61 -1.39 -18.20
N SER A 3 -7.93 -1.17 -18.27
CA SER A 3 -8.70 -0.51 -17.19
C SER A 3 -8.64 -1.25 -15.83
N GLN A 4 -8.29 -2.55 -15.82
CA GLN A 4 -8.12 -3.31 -14.59
C GLN A 4 -6.82 -2.98 -13.82
N PHE A 5 -5.78 -2.46 -14.49
CA PHE A 5 -4.47 -2.17 -13.89
C PHE A 5 -4.47 -1.03 -12.86
N LEU A 6 -5.37 -0.05 -12.99
CA LEU A 6 -5.50 1.07 -12.04
C LEU A 6 -6.64 0.91 -11.03
N THR A 7 -7.47 -0.13 -11.21
CA THR A 7 -8.64 -0.40 -10.36
C THR A 7 -8.39 -1.57 -9.39
N SER A 8 -7.35 -2.35 -9.66
CA SER A 8 -6.76 -3.30 -8.72
C SER A 8 -5.33 -2.88 -8.39
N SER A 9 -5.15 -2.17 -7.28
CA SER A 9 -3.83 -1.91 -6.68
C SER A 9 -3.07 -3.20 -6.35
N SER A 10 -3.80 -4.33 -6.22
CA SER A 10 -3.26 -5.69 -6.10
C SER A 10 -2.71 -6.26 -7.42
N SER A 11 -3.17 -5.83 -8.60
CA SER A 11 -2.71 -6.39 -9.89
C SER A 11 -1.24 -6.07 -10.19
N LEU A 12 -0.72 -4.96 -9.66
CA LEU A 12 0.69 -4.62 -9.74
C LEU A 12 1.56 -5.47 -8.78
N VAL A 13 0.96 -6.15 -7.79
CA VAL A 13 1.72 -6.96 -6.81
C VAL A 13 2.37 -8.16 -7.48
N ASN A 14 1.65 -8.84 -8.39
CA ASN A 14 2.09 -10.10 -8.99
C ASN A 14 2.96 -9.95 -10.26
N TYR A 15 3.14 -8.73 -10.78
CA TYR A 15 3.92 -8.47 -12.01
C TYR A 15 5.36 -7.96 -11.76
N TRP A 16 5.81 -7.92 -10.51
CA TRP A 16 7.18 -7.54 -10.13
C TRP A 16 7.79 -8.55 -9.14
N GLN A 17 7.94 -9.79 -9.60
CA GLN A 17 9.03 -10.65 -9.13
C GLN A 17 10.16 -10.56 -10.16
N PRO A 18 11.41 -10.26 -9.78
CA PRO A 18 12.54 -10.46 -10.68
C PRO A 18 12.66 -11.97 -10.99
N PRO A 19 12.92 -12.38 -12.24
CA PRO A 19 13.11 -13.79 -12.55
C PRO A 19 14.32 -14.32 -11.77
N THR A 20 14.12 -15.38 -11.00
CA THR A 20 15.21 -16.12 -10.37
C THR A 20 16.04 -16.80 -11.46
N PRO A 21 17.39 -16.68 -11.44
CA PRO A 21 18.22 -17.39 -12.40
C PRO A 21 18.18 -18.90 -12.09
N SER A 22 17.53 -19.67 -12.96
CA SER A 22 17.60 -21.12 -12.94
C SER A 22 18.96 -21.56 -13.44
N ILE A 23 19.82 -22.04 -12.52
CA ILE A 23 21.10 -22.65 -12.88
C ILE A 23 20.82 -24.06 -13.41
N ASN A 24 20.66 -24.18 -14.73
CA ASN A 24 20.77 -25.46 -15.41
C ASN A 24 22.12 -25.53 -16.12
N SER A 25 23.01 -26.36 -15.56
CA SER A 25 24.27 -26.70 -16.20
C SER A 25 24.01 -27.46 -17.50
N THR A 26 24.58 -27.00 -18.61
CA THR A 26 24.87 -27.87 -19.75
C THR A 26 26.20 -27.45 -20.37
N SER A 27 27.17 -28.36 -20.30
CA SER A 27 28.50 -28.17 -20.85
C SER A 27 28.48 -28.23 -22.38
N LEU A 28 29.14 -27.29 -23.05
CA LEU A 28 29.59 -27.47 -24.42
C LEU A 28 31.00 -26.88 -24.57
N ALA A 29 31.94 -27.76 -24.88
CA ALA A 29 33.35 -27.42 -24.95
C ALA A 29 33.69 -26.78 -26.30
N LEU A 30 34.44 -25.68 -26.29
CA LEU A 30 35.24 -25.26 -27.44
C LEU A 30 36.73 -25.23 -27.11
N ARG A 31 37.54 -25.53 -28.12
CA ARG A 31 38.93 -25.96 -27.98
C ARG A 31 39.89 -24.82 -27.62
N ARG A 32 40.89 -25.17 -26.79
CA ARG A 32 42.14 -24.41 -26.65
C ARG A 32 42.87 -24.31 -27.99
N SER A 33 43.53 -23.18 -28.23
CA SER A 33 44.79 -23.13 -28.97
C SER A 33 45.86 -22.52 -28.08
N SER A 34 47.03 -23.15 -28.01
CA SER A 34 48.16 -22.78 -27.15
C SER A 34 49.15 -21.90 -27.89
N LYS A 35 49.72 -20.89 -27.20
CA LYS A 35 51.10 -20.40 -27.41
C LYS A 35 51.75 -20.05 -26.06
N HIS A 36 53.08 -20.05 -26.02
CA HIS A 36 53.89 -20.29 -24.81
C HIS A 36 54.23 -19.06 -23.92
N CYS A 37 54.49 -19.39 -22.65
CA CYS A 37 55.34 -18.75 -21.63
C CYS A 37 56.80 -18.48 -22.12
N PRO A 38 57.70 -17.71 -21.42
CA PRO A 38 58.03 -17.98 -19.99
C PRO A 38 58.60 -16.88 -19.03
N HIS A 39 58.50 -17.20 -17.74
CA HIS A 39 59.41 -16.96 -16.58
C HIS A 39 60.02 -15.59 -16.21
N ARG A 40 59.75 -15.18 -14.95
CA ARG A 40 60.74 -14.88 -13.87
C ARG A 40 59.99 -14.90 -12.51
N HIS A 41 60.21 -15.91 -11.66
CA HIS A 41 61.15 -15.97 -10.52
C HIS A 41 60.80 -15.12 -9.26
N LEU A 42 60.33 -15.84 -8.22
CA LEU A 42 60.34 -15.55 -6.77
C LEU A 42 61.80 -15.56 -6.20
N PRO A 43 62.13 -15.04 -4.99
CA PRO A 43 61.59 -15.38 -3.63
C PRO A 43 61.40 -14.15 -2.68
N GLY A 44 61.02 -14.22 -1.39
CA GLY A 44 60.68 -15.31 -0.45
C GLY A 44 60.59 -14.77 1.02
N THR A 45 60.51 -15.66 2.03
CA THR A 45 60.40 -15.41 3.52
C THR A 45 59.03 -14.85 4.00
N ALA A 46 58.29 -15.39 4.99
CA ALA A 46 58.55 -16.11 6.27
C ALA A 46 59.02 -15.16 7.41
N ASP A 47 58.56 -15.22 8.68
CA ASP A 47 57.64 -16.15 9.39
C ASP A 47 56.99 -15.45 10.67
N PRO A 48 56.52 -16.07 11.80
CA PRO A 48 55.28 -15.64 12.49
C PRO A 48 55.46 -15.21 13.99
N LEU A 49 54.60 -15.71 14.92
CA LEU A 49 54.46 -15.40 16.38
C LEU A 49 53.63 -14.13 16.67
N ASN A 50 52.92 -13.87 17.79
CA ASN A 50 52.49 -14.56 19.03
C ASN A 50 51.41 -13.65 19.71
N LEU A 51 50.62 -13.95 20.78
CA LEU A 51 50.21 -15.13 21.57
C LEU A 51 49.07 -14.69 22.55
N ALA A 52 48.29 -15.64 23.12
CA ALA A 52 47.42 -15.49 24.33
C ALA A 52 46.13 -14.62 24.25
N SER A 53 45.11 -14.76 25.12
CA SER A 53 44.50 -15.92 25.83
C SER A 53 43.21 -15.48 26.58
N THR A 54 42.49 -16.45 27.20
CA THR A 54 41.66 -16.26 28.43
C THR A 54 40.15 -15.90 28.30
N THR A 55 39.29 -16.92 28.44
CA THR A 55 37.95 -17.02 29.11
C THR A 55 37.02 -15.80 29.24
N ALA A 56 35.68 -15.94 29.07
CA ALA A 56 34.83 -16.68 30.02
C ALA A 56 33.42 -17.07 29.50
N ARG A 57 32.78 -18.02 30.19
CA ARG A 57 31.34 -18.36 30.04
C ARG A 57 30.44 -17.28 30.67
N SER A 58 29.25 -17.07 30.10
CA SER A 58 28.04 -16.97 30.91
C SER A 58 26.83 -17.53 30.17
N SER A 59 25.94 -18.19 30.91
CA SER A 59 24.69 -18.77 30.45
C SER A 59 23.59 -18.36 31.42
N HIS A 60 22.58 -17.62 30.94
CA HIS A 60 21.41 -17.28 31.73
C HIS A 60 20.12 -17.70 30.99
N GLN A 61 19.61 -18.88 31.37
CA GLN A 61 18.17 -19.11 31.44
C GLN A 61 17.60 -18.40 32.70
N ILE A 62 16.30 -18.67 33.00
CA ILE A 62 15.46 -18.23 34.14
C ILE A 62 14.50 -17.10 33.71
N SER A 63 13.18 -17.20 33.88
CA SER A 63 12.34 -18.35 34.29
C SER A 63 10.85 -18.10 34.02
N SER A 64 10.09 -19.17 33.77
CA SER A 64 8.62 -19.17 33.85
C SER A 64 8.12 -18.75 35.24
N ILE A 65 7.11 -17.87 35.29
CA ILE A 65 6.45 -17.49 36.54
C ILE A 65 5.31 -18.49 36.83
N HIS A 66 5.46 -19.27 37.88
CA HIS A 66 4.36 -20.01 38.52
C HIS A 66 3.91 -19.26 39.77
N ILE A 67 2.62 -18.94 39.89
CA ILE A 67 2.02 -18.53 41.18
C ILE A 67 0.73 -19.33 41.43
N LEU A 68 0.89 -20.29 42.34
CA LEU A 68 -0.05 -20.81 43.34
C LEU A 68 -1.54 -21.02 43.00
N THR A 69 -1.90 -22.30 42.93
CA THR A 69 -3.23 -22.80 43.24
C THR A 69 -3.46 -22.78 44.76
N SER A 70 -4.55 -22.13 45.21
CA SER A 70 -5.07 -22.29 46.58
C SER A 70 -6.39 -23.06 46.56
N ARG A 71 -6.49 -24.12 47.37
CA ARG A 71 -7.74 -24.83 47.67
C ARG A 71 -8.07 -24.67 49.15
N ALA A 72 -9.24 -24.14 49.45
CA ALA A 72 -9.93 -24.32 50.73
C ALA A 72 -11.45 -24.29 50.47
N THR A 73 -12.14 -25.36 50.84
CA THR A 73 -13.61 -25.46 50.81
C THR A 73 -14.20 -25.00 52.14
N LEU A 74 -15.23 -24.16 52.11
CA LEU A 74 -16.44 -24.30 52.95
C LEU A 74 -17.54 -23.31 52.51
N ASP A 75 -18.77 -23.70 52.84
CA ASP A 75 -20.09 -23.30 52.33
C ASP A 75 -20.39 -21.80 52.10
N GLY A 76 -21.19 -21.51 51.07
CA GLY A 76 -21.65 -20.15 50.74
C GLY A 76 -22.27 -20.02 49.35
N LYS A 77 -23.61 -19.98 49.26
CA LYS A 77 -24.40 -19.86 48.01
C LYS A 77 -23.86 -18.78 47.05
N PRO A 78 -23.61 -19.11 45.77
CA PRO A 78 -23.54 -18.10 44.72
C PRO A 78 -24.94 -17.53 44.47
N GLN A 79 -25.11 -16.21 44.58
CA GLN A 79 -26.31 -15.56 44.05
C GLN A 79 -26.32 -15.69 42.52
N GLU A 80 -27.38 -16.27 41.98
CA GLU A 80 -27.71 -16.10 40.58
C GLU A 80 -28.01 -14.62 40.31
N THR A 81 -27.16 -13.96 39.54
CA THR A 81 -27.50 -12.68 38.91
C THR A 81 -27.13 -12.75 37.43
N SER A 82 -27.82 -13.67 36.76
CA SER A 82 -27.88 -13.68 35.30
C SER A 82 -28.67 -12.46 34.82
N THR A 83 -27.99 -11.39 34.41
CA THR A 83 -28.52 -10.51 33.36
C THR A 83 -27.45 -9.67 32.67
N ARG A 84 -27.56 -9.57 31.34
CA ARG A 84 -26.94 -8.56 30.45
C ARG A 84 -25.43 -8.70 30.18
N ILE A 85 -25.04 -9.82 29.58
CA ILE A 85 -24.26 -9.71 28.34
C ILE A 85 -25.24 -9.21 27.27
N LEU A 86 -25.34 -7.90 27.12
CA LEU A 86 -26.00 -7.28 25.97
C LEU A 86 -24.91 -6.85 24.99
N GLN A 87 -25.24 -7.00 23.70
CA GLN A 87 -24.41 -6.59 22.57
C GLN A 87 -23.83 -5.19 22.77
N GLU A 88 -22.56 -5.13 23.14
CA GLU A 88 -21.79 -3.93 22.93
C GLU A 88 -21.41 -3.90 21.46
N GLU A 89 -22.23 -3.24 20.65
CA GLU A 89 -21.85 -2.80 19.31
C GLU A 89 -20.78 -1.71 19.48
N GLN A 90 -19.58 -2.12 19.89
CA GLN A 90 -18.46 -1.25 20.25
C GLN A 90 -18.09 -0.39 19.04
N SER A 91 -18.58 0.85 19.02
CA SER A 91 -17.89 1.93 18.34
C SER A 91 -16.49 1.99 18.94
N LEU A 92 -15.49 1.59 18.14
CA LEU A 92 -14.09 1.66 18.52
C LEU A 92 -13.83 3.05 19.12
N PRO A 93 -13.21 3.14 20.31
CA PRO A 93 -13.06 4.42 20.98
C PRO A 93 -12.22 5.35 20.09
N ASN A 94 -12.71 6.58 19.90
CA ASN A 94 -12.21 7.48 18.86
C ASN A 94 -10.68 7.62 18.88
N ASN A 95 -10.06 7.71 20.07
CA ASN A 95 -8.61 7.84 20.22
C ASN A 95 -7.82 6.77 19.44
N VAL A 96 -8.31 5.52 19.37
CA VAL A 96 -7.65 4.42 18.65
C VAL A 96 -7.74 4.63 17.13
N VAL A 97 -8.82 5.27 16.66
CA VAL A 97 -8.99 5.70 15.27
C VAL A 97 -8.06 6.89 14.96
N GLU A 98 -8.00 7.90 15.83
CA GLU A 98 -7.08 9.03 15.67
C GLU A 98 -5.60 8.60 15.69
N GLU A 99 -5.20 7.72 16.60
CA GLU A 99 -3.86 7.12 16.65
C GLU A 99 -3.54 6.36 15.34
N SER A 100 -4.50 5.59 14.82
CA SER A 100 -4.36 4.88 13.55
C SER A 100 -4.23 5.83 12.36
N VAL A 101 -4.98 6.94 12.36
CA VAL A 101 -4.87 8.00 11.36
C VAL A 101 -3.48 8.64 11.40
N GLU A 102 -2.95 8.92 12.59
CA GLU A 102 -1.60 9.50 12.74
C GLU A 102 -0.50 8.52 12.29
N VAL A 103 -0.67 7.21 12.49
CA VAL A 103 0.19 6.19 11.89
C VAL A 103 0.18 6.28 10.36
N LEU A 104 -0.99 6.44 9.72
CA LEU A 104 -1.08 6.60 8.26
C LEU A 104 -0.52 7.94 7.76
N LYS A 105 -0.69 9.03 8.50
CA LYS A 105 -0.08 10.33 8.18
C LYS A 105 1.45 10.27 8.26
N ASN A 106 2.00 9.58 9.25
CA ASN A 106 3.44 9.34 9.33
C ASN A 106 3.94 8.37 8.24
N ALA A 107 3.14 7.37 7.85
CA ALA A 107 3.44 6.50 6.72
C ALA A 107 3.44 7.27 5.39
N ALA A 108 2.51 8.20 5.19
CA ALA A 108 2.48 9.12 4.04
C ALA A 108 3.73 10.00 3.95
N LYS A 109 4.14 10.61 5.07
CA LYS A 109 5.29 11.53 5.15
C LYS A 109 6.63 10.80 4.98
N THR A 110 6.78 9.63 5.61
CA THR A 110 8.10 8.96 5.72
C THR A 110 8.31 7.79 4.77
N ARG A 111 7.23 7.07 4.39
CA ARG A 111 7.27 5.73 3.77
C ARG A 111 8.13 4.68 4.52
N LYS A 112 8.38 4.90 5.82
CA LYS A 112 9.24 4.05 6.68
C LYS A 112 8.48 3.31 7.78
N VAL A 113 7.21 3.62 8.00
CA VAL A 113 6.35 2.85 8.93
C VAL A 113 6.22 1.42 8.41
N SER A 114 6.35 0.42 9.28
CA SER A 114 6.29 -0.98 8.88
C SER A 114 4.93 -1.36 8.27
N THR A 115 4.95 -2.26 7.29
CA THR A 115 3.78 -2.81 6.61
C THR A 115 2.71 -3.27 7.60
N GLU A 116 3.10 -3.98 8.66
CA GLU A 116 2.21 -4.46 9.73
C GLU A 116 1.47 -3.33 10.42
N LYS A 117 2.17 -2.26 10.84
CA LYS A 117 1.54 -1.10 11.50
C LYS A 117 0.56 -0.38 10.58
N VAL A 118 0.88 -0.26 9.29
CA VAL A 118 -0.03 0.28 8.27
C VAL A 118 -1.28 -0.59 8.12
N LEU A 119 -1.13 -1.91 8.01
CA LEU A 119 -2.26 -2.83 7.85
C LEU A 119 -3.17 -2.86 9.09
N LEU A 120 -2.60 -2.80 10.30
CA LEU A 120 -3.35 -2.69 11.55
C LEU A 120 -4.15 -1.38 11.61
N ALA A 121 -3.52 -0.24 11.31
CA ALA A 121 -4.19 1.06 11.27
C ALA A 121 -5.34 1.10 10.23
N LEU A 122 -5.12 0.54 9.03
CA LEU A 122 -6.17 0.38 8.02
C LEU A 122 -7.34 -0.47 8.54
N SER A 123 -7.07 -1.54 9.29
CA SER A 123 -8.13 -2.40 9.87
C SER A 123 -8.97 -1.67 10.92
N VAL A 124 -8.34 -0.87 11.79
CA VAL A 124 -9.05 -0.06 12.80
C VAL A 124 -9.98 0.95 12.12
N ILE A 125 -9.43 1.75 11.20
CA ILE A 125 -10.17 2.82 10.52
C ILE A 125 -11.34 2.27 9.70
N GLU A 126 -11.17 1.10 9.06
CA GLU A 126 -12.27 0.44 8.35
C GLU A 126 -13.39 -0.02 9.29
N LYS A 127 -13.03 -0.65 10.42
CA LYS A 127 -13.98 -1.15 11.43
C LYS A 127 -14.77 -0.03 12.11
N ALA A 128 -14.22 1.19 12.18
CA ALA A 128 -14.87 2.35 12.79
C ALA A 128 -16.12 2.84 12.02
N LYS A 129 -16.36 2.39 10.78
CA LYS A 129 -17.58 2.68 9.98
C LYS A 129 -17.94 4.18 9.87
N LEU A 130 -16.95 5.06 9.90
CA LEU A 130 -17.11 6.53 9.98
C LEU A 130 -18.11 7.12 8.97
N ASP A 131 -18.77 8.22 9.36
CA ASP A 131 -19.74 8.96 8.55
C ASP A 131 -19.11 9.50 7.25
N PRO A 132 -19.65 9.16 6.07
CA PRO A 132 -19.10 9.59 4.80
C PRO A 132 -19.65 10.95 4.32
N SER A 133 -20.52 11.61 5.07
CA SER A 133 -21.26 12.80 4.60
C SER A 133 -20.37 13.96 4.13
N ARG A 134 -19.15 14.10 4.66
CA ARG A 134 -18.15 15.09 4.23
C ARG A 134 -17.08 14.55 3.27
N PHE A 135 -17.08 13.26 2.95
CA PHE A 135 -15.99 12.63 2.20
C PHE A 135 -15.88 13.17 0.77
N LEU A 136 -16.99 13.40 0.06
CA LEU A 136 -16.91 13.92 -1.31
C LEU A 136 -16.36 15.35 -1.36
N ASP A 137 -16.85 16.23 -0.49
CA ASP A 137 -16.38 17.62 -0.38
C ASP A 137 -14.88 17.68 -0.04
N THR A 138 -14.44 16.79 0.85
CA THR A 138 -13.04 16.70 1.29
C THR A 138 -12.15 16.03 0.23
N LEU A 139 -12.64 15.01 -0.46
CA LEU A 139 -11.91 14.28 -1.50
C LEU A 139 -11.78 15.10 -2.78
N GLY A 140 -12.86 15.75 -3.21
CA GLY A 140 -12.93 16.46 -4.49
C GLY A 140 -12.73 17.97 -4.39
N GLY A 141 -13.09 18.59 -3.26
CA GLY A 141 -13.09 20.05 -3.09
C GLY A 141 -14.30 20.74 -3.71
N SER A 142 -14.59 21.96 -3.23
CA SER A 142 -15.74 22.78 -3.64
C SER A 142 -15.52 23.64 -4.90
N LYS A 143 -14.41 23.42 -5.62
CA LYS A 143 -14.05 24.15 -6.86
C LYS A 143 -13.31 23.22 -7.82
N SER A 144 -13.54 23.40 -9.12
CA SER A 144 -12.75 22.76 -10.18
C SER A 144 -11.52 23.61 -10.54
N PRO A 145 -10.38 23.01 -10.94
CA PRO A 145 -10.11 21.57 -10.89
C PRO A 145 -9.93 21.09 -9.45
N GLY A 146 -10.52 19.94 -9.14
CA GLY A 146 -10.57 19.40 -7.78
C GLY A 146 -9.24 18.95 -7.17
N ARG A 147 -9.34 18.41 -5.95
CA ARG A 147 -8.18 18.05 -5.10
C ARG A 147 -7.41 16.84 -5.65
N THR A 148 -6.10 16.83 -5.38
CA THR A 148 -5.13 15.89 -5.97
C THR A 148 -4.44 15.05 -4.90
N TRP A 149 -4.30 13.74 -5.15
CA TRP A 149 -3.96 12.72 -4.16
C TRP A 149 -2.92 11.74 -4.70
N MET A 150 -1.80 11.54 -4.00
CA MET A 150 -0.77 10.59 -4.38
C MET A 150 -0.98 9.26 -3.67
N LEU A 151 -0.98 8.15 -4.42
CA LEU A 151 -1.05 6.80 -3.87
C LEU A 151 0.23 6.50 -3.08
N VAL A 152 0.08 6.19 -1.80
CA VAL A 152 1.22 5.88 -0.91
C VAL A 152 1.39 4.38 -0.76
N PHE A 153 0.30 3.64 -0.55
CA PHE A 153 0.34 2.23 -0.17
C PHE A 153 -0.86 1.47 -0.74
N ALA A 154 -0.61 0.21 -1.09
CA ALA A 154 -1.60 -0.74 -1.56
C ALA A 154 -1.59 -1.98 -0.66
N ALA A 155 -2.76 -2.35 -0.16
CA ALA A 155 -3.02 -3.57 0.58
C ALA A 155 -3.85 -4.56 -0.23
N GLU A 156 -3.64 -5.83 0.03
CA GLU A 156 -4.42 -6.94 -0.53
C GLU A 156 -5.81 -7.01 0.11
N LYS A 157 -6.66 -7.88 -0.45
CA LYS A 157 -7.97 -8.16 0.12
C LYS A 157 -7.80 -8.70 1.56
N ASN A 158 -8.70 -8.28 2.45
CA ASN A 158 -8.68 -8.58 3.89
C ASN A 158 -7.44 -8.07 4.66
N LEU A 159 -6.60 -7.22 4.05
CA LEU A 159 -5.39 -6.66 4.67
C LEU A 159 -4.32 -7.71 5.04
N ASN A 160 -4.32 -8.88 4.37
CA ASN A 160 -3.35 -9.96 4.61
C ASN A 160 -1.90 -9.61 4.23
N GLY A 161 -1.72 -8.56 3.42
CA GLY A 161 -0.43 -8.12 2.90
C GLY A 161 -0.55 -6.74 2.27
N GLY A 162 0.57 -6.09 2.01
CA GLY A 162 0.60 -4.77 1.39
C GLY A 162 2.01 -4.21 1.22
N ARG A 163 2.11 -3.11 0.47
CA ARG A 163 3.40 -2.44 0.20
C ARG A 163 3.21 -0.98 -0.17
N TYR A 164 4.26 -0.19 0.04
CA TYR A 164 4.36 1.15 -0.51
C TYR A 164 4.40 1.14 -2.03
N PHE A 165 3.80 2.15 -2.65
CA PHE A 165 3.70 2.24 -4.10
C PHE A 165 5.01 2.82 -4.69
N PRO A 166 5.71 2.10 -5.59
CA PRO A 166 7.09 2.43 -5.97
C PRO A 166 7.19 3.57 -7.01
N LEU A 167 6.08 3.99 -7.60
CA LEU A 167 6.01 5.04 -8.62
C LEU A 167 5.19 6.23 -8.14
N THR A 168 5.27 7.36 -8.82
CA THR A 168 4.35 8.48 -8.59
C THR A 168 3.02 8.18 -9.30
N ALA A 169 2.08 7.56 -8.59
CA ALA A 169 0.68 7.49 -9.03
C ALA A 169 -0.13 8.58 -8.33
N VAL A 170 -0.81 9.42 -9.10
CA VAL A 170 -1.58 10.57 -8.63
C VAL A 170 -2.98 10.53 -9.21
N GLN A 171 -3.95 10.87 -8.38
CA GLN A 171 -5.39 10.81 -8.69
C GLN A 171 -6.01 12.16 -8.34
N ARG A 172 -6.65 12.82 -9.31
CA ARG A 172 -7.49 14.00 -9.08
C ARG A 172 -8.94 13.54 -9.02
N PHE A 173 -9.65 13.99 -7.99
CA PHE A 173 -11.09 13.89 -7.91
C PHE A 173 -11.66 15.30 -7.95
N ASP A 174 -12.69 15.52 -8.76
CA ASP A 174 -13.37 16.80 -8.89
C ASP A 174 -14.86 16.63 -8.55
N ALA A 175 -15.26 17.04 -7.35
CA ALA A 175 -16.63 16.90 -6.87
C ALA A 175 -17.62 17.79 -7.64
N VAL A 176 -17.16 18.93 -8.15
CA VAL A 176 -17.99 19.90 -8.88
C VAL A 176 -18.22 19.44 -10.32
N ALA A 177 -17.16 19.05 -11.02
CA ALA A 177 -17.26 18.57 -12.40
C ALA A 177 -17.65 17.08 -12.51
N LYS A 178 -17.69 16.33 -11.39
CA LYS A 178 -17.79 14.87 -11.36
C LYS A 178 -16.72 14.17 -12.23
N MET A 179 -15.50 14.71 -12.26
CA MET A 179 -14.39 14.20 -13.09
C MET A 179 -13.29 13.55 -12.26
N ILE A 180 -12.78 12.42 -12.73
CA ILE A 180 -11.62 11.71 -12.18
C ILE A 180 -10.48 11.72 -13.20
N GLU A 181 -9.25 11.94 -12.73
CA GLU A 181 -8.03 11.74 -13.51
C GLU A 181 -7.05 10.86 -12.73
N ASN A 182 -6.71 9.68 -13.26
CA ASN A 182 -5.70 8.80 -12.68
C ASN A 182 -4.44 8.81 -13.55
N GLY A 183 -3.32 9.26 -13.00
CA GLY A 183 -2.03 9.35 -13.68
C GLY A 183 -0.93 8.52 -13.02
N VAL A 184 -0.07 7.90 -13.82
CA VAL A 184 1.23 7.35 -13.40
C VAL A 184 2.33 8.15 -14.09
N TYR A 185 3.26 8.67 -13.30
CA TYR A 185 4.31 9.58 -13.72
C TYR A 185 5.68 8.90 -13.56
N LEU A 186 6.46 8.85 -14.66
CA LEU A 186 7.75 8.19 -14.74
C LEU A 186 8.89 9.23 -14.77
N GLY A 187 8.75 10.30 -13.97
CA GLY A 187 9.66 11.43 -13.97
C GLY A 187 9.77 12.09 -15.35
N PRO A 188 10.96 12.49 -15.81
CA PRO A 188 11.16 13.13 -17.12
C PRO A 188 10.80 12.25 -18.33
N VAL A 189 10.69 10.92 -18.17
CA VAL A 189 10.38 10.00 -19.28
C VAL A 189 8.97 10.25 -19.82
N GLY A 190 8.03 10.61 -18.95
CA GLY A 190 6.65 10.86 -19.36
C GLY A 190 5.61 10.47 -18.31
N SER A 191 4.35 10.42 -18.76
CA SER A 191 3.21 10.03 -17.92
C SER A 191 2.11 9.38 -18.75
N LEU A 192 1.42 8.43 -18.13
CA LEU A 192 0.18 7.83 -18.64
C LEU A 192 -0.96 8.29 -17.75
N THR A 193 -1.93 9.02 -18.29
CA THR A 193 -3.11 9.49 -17.54
C THR A 193 -4.41 9.01 -18.18
N PHE A 194 -5.41 8.76 -17.33
CA PHE A 194 -6.75 8.33 -17.69
C PHE A 194 -7.73 9.34 -17.11
N GLU A 195 -8.59 9.92 -17.93
CA GLU A 195 -9.61 10.88 -17.52
C GLU A 195 -11.01 10.37 -17.86
N GLY A 196 -11.99 10.69 -17.03
CA GLY A 196 -13.41 10.49 -17.34
C GLY A 196 -14.32 10.85 -16.17
N ARG A 197 -15.59 10.53 -16.30
CA ARG A 197 -16.63 10.85 -15.31
C ARG A 197 -16.66 9.85 -14.15
N PHE A 198 -17.08 10.34 -12.98
CA PHE A 198 -17.47 9.52 -11.84
C PHE A 198 -18.88 9.84 -11.35
N SER A 199 -19.46 8.94 -10.57
CA SER A 199 -20.66 9.16 -9.77
C SER A 199 -20.35 8.89 -8.30
N TRP A 200 -21.08 9.54 -7.40
CA TRP A 200 -20.95 9.36 -5.96
C TRP A 200 -22.28 8.96 -5.36
N LYS A 201 -22.32 7.82 -4.66
CA LYS A 201 -23.50 7.38 -3.91
C LYS A 201 -23.10 6.85 -2.54
N ASN A 202 -23.58 7.53 -1.48
CA ASN A 202 -23.21 7.29 -0.08
C ASN A 202 -21.69 7.44 0.16
N ARG A 203 -20.94 6.36 -0.04
CA ARG A 203 -19.46 6.30 0.07
C ARG A 203 -18.79 5.63 -1.13
N ILE A 204 -19.56 5.32 -2.18
CA ILE A 204 -19.08 4.62 -3.38
C ILE A 204 -18.85 5.66 -4.47
N LEU A 205 -17.60 5.74 -4.95
CA LEU A 205 -17.22 6.48 -6.14
C LEU A 205 -17.07 5.50 -7.29
N ALA A 206 -18.03 5.45 -8.21
CA ALA A 206 -17.96 4.63 -9.43
C ALA A 206 -17.49 5.49 -10.61
N PHE A 207 -16.72 4.95 -11.55
CA PHE A 207 -16.14 5.75 -12.63
C PHE A 207 -15.97 5.01 -13.96
N ILE A 208 -15.96 5.79 -15.04
CA ILE A 208 -15.68 5.35 -16.40
C ILE A 208 -14.60 6.26 -16.96
N PHE A 209 -13.48 5.69 -17.43
CA PHE A 209 -12.51 6.45 -18.21
C PHE A 209 -12.99 6.57 -19.65
N GLU A 210 -12.90 7.78 -20.17
CA GLU A 210 -13.35 8.18 -21.51
C GLU A 210 -12.18 8.57 -22.39
N ARG A 211 -11.02 8.86 -21.78
CA ARG A 211 -9.85 9.43 -22.42
C ARG A 211 -8.57 8.91 -21.79
N VAL A 212 -7.57 8.62 -22.61
CA VAL A 212 -6.20 8.31 -22.20
C VAL A 212 -5.26 9.34 -22.81
N ARG A 213 -4.31 9.84 -22.03
CA ARG A 213 -3.20 10.67 -22.53
C ARG A 213 -1.87 10.01 -22.24
N ILE A 214 -0.99 10.02 -23.23
CA ILE A 214 0.37 9.48 -23.17
C ILE A 214 1.32 10.65 -23.46
N LYS A 215 2.03 11.13 -22.44
CA LYS A 215 3.13 12.09 -22.59
C LYS A 215 4.46 11.33 -22.63
N ILE A 216 5.31 11.64 -23.59
CA ILE A 216 6.66 11.08 -23.73
C ILE A 216 7.66 12.24 -23.79
N GLY A 217 8.45 12.41 -22.74
CA GLY A 217 9.42 13.50 -22.61
C GLY A 217 8.82 14.89 -22.91
N PRO A 218 9.46 15.71 -23.77
CA PRO A 218 9.00 17.04 -24.14
C PRO A 218 7.95 17.04 -25.27
N LEU A 219 7.54 15.87 -25.79
CA LEU A 219 6.59 15.80 -26.90
C LEU A 219 5.18 16.17 -26.45
N MET A 220 4.38 16.67 -27.40
CA MET A 220 2.95 16.88 -27.22
C MET A 220 2.27 15.57 -26.77
N PRO A 221 1.45 15.57 -25.71
CA PRO A 221 0.76 14.36 -25.27
C PRO A 221 -0.16 13.81 -26.37
N LEU A 222 0.01 12.53 -26.71
CA LEU A 222 -0.95 11.80 -27.54
C LEU A 222 -2.21 11.54 -26.73
N GLU A 223 -3.38 11.77 -27.32
CA GLU A 223 -4.67 11.56 -26.69
C GLU A 223 -5.51 10.54 -27.48
N VAL A 224 -6.17 9.62 -26.76
CA VAL A 224 -7.05 8.60 -27.33
C VAL A 224 -8.36 8.55 -26.56
N SER A 225 -9.49 8.70 -27.25
CA SER A 225 -10.82 8.50 -26.68
C SER A 225 -11.17 7.01 -26.61
N LEU A 226 -11.76 6.56 -25.50
CA LEU A 226 -12.06 5.15 -25.21
C LEU A 226 -13.44 4.67 -25.76
N GLY A 227 -14.11 5.49 -26.57
CA GLY A 227 -15.22 5.07 -27.43
C GLY A 227 -16.55 4.69 -26.74
N ARG A 228 -16.66 4.81 -25.41
CA ARG A 228 -17.92 4.62 -24.68
C ARG A 228 -18.78 5.88 -24.74
N ASN A 229 -19.46 6.07 -25.87
CA ASN A 229 -20.44 7.15 -26.07
C ASN A 229 -21.83 6.81 -25.48
N ASP A 230 -21.90 6.03 -24.38
CA ASP A 230 -23.09 6.02 -23.56
C ASP A 230 -22.99 7.13 -22.50
N ASN A 231 -23.77 8.21 -22.70
CA ASN A 231 -23.87 9.34 -21.75
C ASN A 231 -24.49 8.96 -20.38
N ARG A 232 -24.59 7.66 -20.07
CA ARG A 232 -25.03 7.15 -18.77
C ARG A 232 -24.07 7.59 -17.67
N GLU A 233 -24.59 7.69 -16.45
CA GLU A 233 -23.78 7.90 -15.26
C GLU A 233 -23.07 6.58 -14.85
N PRO A 234 -21.83 6.63 -14.32
CA PRO A 234 -21.15 5.46 -13.77
C PRO A 234 -21.95 4.80 -12.63
N SER A 235 -21.80 3.48 -12.48
CA SER A 235 -22.61 2.67 -11.57
C SER A 235 -21.78 1.60 -10.85
N SER A 236 -22.39 0.86 -9.91
CA SER A 236 -21.75 -0.31 -9.28
C SER A 236 -21.36 -1.43 -10.26
N LYS A 237 -21.85 -1.40 -11.51
CA LYS A 237 -21.41 -2.30 -12.59
C LYS A 237 -20.06 -1.90 -13.19
N ASP A 238 -19.60 -0.67 -12.97
CA ASP A 238 -18.32 -0.12 -13.43
C ASP A 238 -17.22 -0.30 -12.37
N PRO A 239 -15.96 0.10 -12.63
CA PRO A 239 -14.97 0.26 -11.58
C PRO A 239 -15.44 1.24 -10.49
N PHE A 240 -15.09 0.95 -9.23
CA PHE A 240 -15.42 1.82 -8.11
C PHE A 240 -14.42 1.72 -6.96
N PHE A 241 -14.46 2.74 -6.11
CA PHE A 241 -13.86 2.78 -4.77
C PHE A 241 -14.96 2.92 -3.72
N ILE A 242 -14.83 2.20 -2.60
CA ILE A 242 -15.64 2.37 -1.39
C ILE A 242 -14.77 3.12 -0.39
N TRP A 243 -15.05 4.39 -0.16
CA TRP A 243 -14.32 5.25 0.76
C TRP A 243 -14.76 4.98 2.20
N PHE A 244 -13.80 4.89 3.11
CA PHE A 244 -14.07 4.70 4.53
C PHE A 244 -13.29 5.64 5.46
N TYR A 245 -12.36 6.43 4.90
CA TYR A 245 -11.79 7.59 5.56
C TYR A 245 -11.38 8.64 4.53
N VAL A 246 -11.67 9.92 4.79
CA VAL A 246 -11.13 11.06 4.07
C VAL A 246 -10.99 12.24 5.05
N ASP A 247 -9.80 12.81 5.18
CA ASP A 247 -9.57 14.08 5.87
C ASP A 247 -8.78 15.05 4.95
N GLU A 248 -8.30 16.18 5.48
CA GLU A 248 -7.55 17.16 4.68
C GLU A 248 -6.12 16.71 4.30
N GLU A 249 -5.59 15.62 4.85
CA GLU A 249 -4.22 15.11 4.61
C GLU A 249 -4.17 13.74 3.92
N ILE A 250 -5.07 12.81 4.25
CA ILE A 250 -5.10 11.44 3.72
C ILE A 250 -6.51 11.00 3.31
N ALA A 251 -6.56 10.01 2.43
CA ALA A 251 -7.80 9.35 2.04
C ALA A 251 -7.58 7.84 1.96
N VAL A 252 -8.61 7.04 2.27
CA VAL A 252 -8.54 5.58 2.32
C VAL A 252 -9.81 4.96 1.71
N ALA A 253 -9.60 4.00 0.81
CA ALA A 253 -10.70 3.29 0.14
C ALA A 253 -10.35 1.84 -0.21
N ARG A 254 -11.41 1.05 -0.35
CA ARG A 254 -11.38 -0.29 -0.94
C ARG A 254 -11.75 -0.24 -2.41
N GLY A 255 -10.91 -0.78 -3.29
CA GLY A 255 -11.26 -0.99 -4.70
C GLY A 255 -12.19 -2.18 -4.89
N ARG A 256 -12.85 -2.25 -6.05
CA ARG A 256 -13.80 -3.33 -6.40
C ARG A 256 -13.27 -4.76 -6.21
N SER A 257 -11.97 -5.01 -6.35
CA SER A 257 -11.35 -6.33 -6.11
C SER A 257 -11.19 -6.70 -4.63
N GLY A 258 -11.55 -5.81 -3.70
CA GLY A 258 -11.46 -6.00 -2.26
C GLY A 258 -10.15 -5.51 -1.62
N GLY A 259 -9.13 -5.21 -2.44
CA GLY A 259 -7.88 -4.59 -1.98
C GLY A 259 -8.09 -3.15 -1.52
N THR A 260 -7.32 -2.74 -0.52
CA THR A 260 -7.38 -1.40 0.07
C THR A 260 -6.23 -0.54 -0.44
N ALA A 261 -6.44 0.76 -0.55
CA ALA A 261 -5.40 1.74 -0.87
C ALA A 261 -5.54 2.95 0.04
N PHE A 262 -4.40 3.59 0.35
CA PHE A 262 -4.40 4.92 0.96
C PHE A 262 -3.53 5.90 0.19
N TRP A 263 -3.99 7.14 0.18
CA TRP A 263 -3.38 8.26 -0.51
C TRP A 263 -3.05 9.36 0.50
N CYS A 264 -2.06 10.18 0.17
CA CYS A 264 -1.86 11.47 0.80
C CYS A 264 -2.22 12.59 -0.16
N ARG A 265 -2.73 13.70 0.35
CA ARG A 265 -2.98 14.89 -0.46
C ARG A 265 -1.65 15.43 -0.97
N CYS A 266 -1.66 15.92 -2.20
CA CYS A 266 -0.50 16.56 -2.80
C CYS A 266 -0.92 17.83 -3.55
N ARG A 267 0.05 18.71 -3.81
CA ARG A 267 -0.18 19.82 -4.74
C ARG A 267 -0.45 19.24 -6.12
N ARG A 268 -1.27 19.94 -6.92
CA ARG A 268 -1.49 19.60 -8.33
C ARG A 268 -0.13 19.44 -9.01
N ILE A 269 0.11 18.29 -9.64
CA ILE A 269 1.21 18.18 -10.59
C ILE A 269 0.80 19.05 -11.79
N SER A 270 1.30 20.27 -11.83
CA SER A 270 1.41 21.00 -13.09
C SER A 270 2.31 20.17 -13.98
N GLY A 271 1.78 19.67 -15.10
CA GLY A 271 2.66 19.26 -16.19
C GLY A 271 3.49 20.48 -16.62
N PRO A 272 4.78 20.32 -16.95
CA PRO A 272 5.48 21.32 -17.73
C PRO A 272 4.84 21.41 -19.12
#